data_AF-A0A8T4EMU6-F1
#
_entry.id   AF-A0A8T4EMU6-F1
#
_cell.length_a   1.000
_cell.length_b   1.000
_cell.length_c   1.000
_cell.angle_alpha   90.00
_cell.angle_beta   90.00
_cell.angle_gamma   90.00
#
_symmetry.space_group_name_H-M   'P 1'
#
loop_
_entity.id
_entity.type
_entity.pdbx_description
1 polymer ?
#
loop_
_entity_poly.entity_id
_entity_poly.type
_entity_poly.pdbx_seq_one_letter_code
_entity_poly.pdbx_strand_id
1 'polypeptide(L)'
;MKTSKKQGYHEQESSGGAYDESRHNPEHEQRHEHKHKSHAEQKAHKKQEKLRSSSQKIPGATYPIVSGIIIVILLTLVIILLLRKPFSDTTGGDTTPTYTGEKAKVEFYVMSQCPYGTQVVDAIGPVLENLGEAVDFHLDYIVTETSPGTFQSLHGAKEVAGNTAQLCAIKYYPDNYEYMKLILCQNKDYANVDTNWESCAKENNMDVEKLRACITGEEGKTLLRESMQKAQLRNARGSPTIYFDDQAYGGARDSLSFQRAICNSIEHEACEEMPKCATDADCKEQPGKEGTCNNPGTPESSCTYTDPVAVELIILTSEDCTGSACDTTRIVQVFQQLFLGIKQRTVDISSEEGKALIEKHNLEVVPVYITDSNVVKTKTWIAQPDLKSAFEQLSDGSYRLLDEVTGATYFVSEEARQEFYDVLGIKLGDNKPQIDFFVMSYCPYGNQMEEAVEPAYQLLKDKAIFNPRYVIYSNYGGGGPDYCISNGNLCSMHGIQELNQNVREACVNKYMGIDKWFEFALAMNDECNYQNADTCWEAVAKKLGLDTDKIKKCQEEEAVELMTVDKALGDKLGVSGSPTTFIDGESYGGGRTGEAIKQALCAAFETQPSECSTTLDGSATAVASGSC
;
A
#
# COMPACT_ATOMS: atom_id res chain seq x y z
N MET A 1 -66.77 -12.97 -31.50
CA MET A 1 -67.61 -13.26 -32.70
C MET A 1 -66.80 -14.10 -33.69
N LYS A 2 -67.47 -14.73 -34.66
CA LYS A 2 -67.06 -15.01 -36.07
C LYS A 2 -65.70 -14.38 -36.52
N THR A 3 -64.82 -14.97 -37.34
CA THR A 3 -64.80 -16.18 -38.23
C THR A 3 -63.37 -16.34 -38.83
N SER A 4 -62.87 -17.41 -39.51
CA SER A 4 -63.27 -18.81 -39.77
C SER A 4 -62.25 -19.52 -40.71
N LYS A 5 -61.91 -20.81 -40.48
CA LYS A 5 -61.31 -21.81 -41.44
C LYS A 5 -59.81 -21.58 -41.82
N LYS A 6 -59.04 -22.57 -42.33
CA LYS A 6 -59.34 -23.98 -42.73
C LYS A 6 -58.10 -24.93 -42.67
N GLN A 7 -58.40 -26.24 -42.68
CA GLN A 7 -57.55 -27.39 -43.07
C GLN A 7 -56.87 -27.18 -44.46
N GLY A 8 -55.75 -27.83 -44.87
CA GLY A 8 -55.00 -28.97 -44.33
C GLY A 8 -55.20 -30.27 -45.14
N TYR A 9 -54.13 -30.92 -45.68
CA TYR A 9 -54.20 -32.25 -46.34
C TYR A 9 -52.82 -32.96 -46.60
N HIS A 10 -52.86 -34.30 -46.60
CA HIS A 10 -51.94 -35.40 -47.02
C HIS A 10 -50.42 -35.20 -47.21
N GLU A 11 -49.49 -36.00 -46.64
CA GLU A 11 -49.23 -37.49 -46.61
C GLU A 11 -48.34 -38.05 -47.74
N GLN A 12 -47.57 -39.09 -47.37
CA GLN A 12 -46.87 -40.11 -48.20
C GLN A 12 -45.69 -39.68 -49.10
N GLU A 13 -44.68 -40.53 -49.41
CA GLU A 13 -44.01 -41.62 -48.64
C GLU A 13 -42.80 -42.17 -49.43
N SER A 14 -41.96 -42.98 -48.76
CA SER A 14 -41.21 -44.15 -49.29
C SER A 14 -39.73 -44.07 -49.70
N SER A 15 -39.00 -45.08 -49.20
CA SER A 15 -37.70 -45.63 -49.64
C SER A 15 -36.44 -44.74 -49.58
N GLY A 16 -35.24 -45.27 -49.30
CA GLY A 16 -34.91 -46.64 -48.89
C GLY A 16 -33.62 -47.17 -49.54
N GLY A 17 -32.56 -47.35 -48.75
CA GLY A 17 -31.29 -47.91 -49.23
C GLY A 17 -30.32 -48.14 -48.08
N ALA A 18 -30.07 -49.42 -47.76
CA ALA A 18 -29.10 -49.83 -46.74
C ALA A 18 -27.84 -50.37 -47.41
N TYR A 19 -26.69 -50.16 -46.76
CA TYR A 19 -25.46 -50.90 -47.01
C TYR A 19 -24.80 -51.26 -45.67
N ASP A 20 -24.15 -52.43 -45.66
CA ASP A 20 -23.81 -53.20 -44.45
C ASP A 20 -22.32 -53.09 -44.07
N GLU A 21 -21.96 -53.62 -42.90
CA GLU A 21 -20.69 -53.45 -42.20
C GLU A 21 -19.42 -53.84 -43.00
N SER A 22 -18.34 -53.09 -42.76
CA SER A 22 -17.00 -53.68 -42.74
C SER A 22 -16.12 -53.10 -41.62
N ARG A 23 -16.01 -53.92 -40.55
CA ARG A 23 -15.16 -53.81 -39.35
C ARG A 23 -13.89 -52.95 -39.51
N HIS A 24 -13.67 -52.05 -38.55
CA HIS A 24 -12.35 -51.45 -38.30
C HIS A 24 -11.84 -51.79 -36.90
N ASN A 25 -10.53 -52.02 -36.77
CA ASN A 25 -9.90 -52.56 -35.56
C ASN A 25 -9.18 -51.45 -34.76
N PRO A 26 -9.59 -51.13 -33.52
CA PRO A 26 -9.05 -49.99 -32.76
C PRO A 26 -7.73 -50.32 -32.05
N GLU A 27 -6.68 -50.68 -32.81
CA GLU A 27 -5.39 -51.12 -32.22
C GLU A 27 -4.13 -50.61 -32.95
N HIS A 28 -4.27 -49.71 -33.94
CA HIS A 28 -3.15 -49.33 -34.81
C HIS A 28 -2.73 -47.84 -34.80
N GLU A 29 -3.32 -47.00 -33.94
CA GLU A 29 -2.99 -45.57 -33.87
C GLU A 29 -2.07 -45.18 -32.68
N GLN A 30 -1.91 -46.04 -31.67
CA GLN A 30 -1.01 -45.80 -30.53
C GLN A 30 0.50 -46.01 -30.83
N ARG A 31 0.89 -46.25 -32.09
CA ARG A 31 2.26 -46.66 -32.45
C ARG A 31 3.11 -45.64 -33.23
N HIS A 32 2.59 -44.42 -33.45
CA HIS A 32 3.33 -43.35 -34.15
C HIS A 32 3.74 -42.15 -33.27
N GLU A 33 2.99 -41.78 -32.21
CA GLU A 33 3.40 -40.67 -31.33
C GLU A 33 4.66 -40.98 -30.49
N HIS A 34 4.81 -42.21 -30.00
CA HIS A 34 5.90 -42.61 -29.09
C HIS A 34 7.32 -42.53 -29.70
N LYS A 35 7.48 -42.18 -30.98
CA LYS A 35 8.79 -42.00 -31.63
C LYS A 35 9.25 -40.54 -31.80
N HIS A 36 8.40 -39.54 -31.55
CA HIS A 36 8.82 -38.14 -31.68
C HIS A 36 9.12 -37.44 -30.34
N LYS A 37 8.51 -37.85 -29.22
CA LYS A 37 8.81 -37.25 -27.89
C LYS A 37 10.23 -37.58 -27.39
N SER A 38 10.70 -38.81 -27.55
CA SER A 38 12.00 -39.28 -27.02
C SER A 38 13.26 -38.67 -27.67
N HIS A 39 13.14 -37.97 -28.81
CA HIS A 39 14.26 -37.26 -29.45
C HIS A 39 14.37 -35.78 -29.06
N ALA A 40 13.37 -35.21 -28.37
CA ALA A 40 13.47 -33.85 -27.82
C ALA A 40 14.25 -33.85 -26.50
N GLU A 41 13.87 -34.71 -25.55
CA GLU A 41 14.38 -34.77 -24.18
C GLU A 41 15.89 -35.06 -24.13
N GLN A 42 16.38 -35.95 -25.01
CA GLN A 42 17.82 -36.27 -25.10
C GLN A 42 18.69 -35.11 -25.65
N LYS A 43 18.10 -34.06 -26.25
CA LYS A 43 18.82 -32.84 -26.64
C LYS A 43 18.87 -31.77 -25.55
N ALA A 44 17.93 -31.79 -24.58
CA ALA A 44 17.92 -30.85 -23.47
C ALA A 44 19.07 -31.14 -22.47
N HIS A 45 19.16 -32.37 -21.96
CA HIS A 45 20.16 -32.72 -20.92
C HIS A 45 21.61 -32.49 -21.36
N LYS A 46 21.95 -32.75 -22.63
CA LYS A 46 23.31 -32.51 -23.16
C LYS A 46 23.69 -31.03 -23.31
N LYS A 47 22.77 -30.09 -23.10
CA LYS A 47 23.06 -28.65 -23.08
C LYS A 47 23.36 -28.12 -21.65
N GLN A 48 22.79 -28.73 -20.61
CA GLN A 48 23.03 -28.31 -19.21
C GLN A 48 24.36 -28.81 -18.62
N GLU A 49 24.81 -30.03 -18.92
CA GLU A 49 26.11 -30.52 -18.42
C GLU A 49 27.31 -29.68 -18.92
N LYS A 50 27.20 -29.01 -20.06
CA LYS A 50 28.31 -28.25 -20.67
C LYS A 50 28.48 -26.82 -20.11
N LEU A 51 27.69 -26.42 -19.11
CA LEU A 51 27.78 -25.11 -18.46
C LEU A 51 28.30 -25.15 -17.00
N ARG A 52 28.56 -26.34 -16.44
CA ARG A 52 29.15 -26.50 -15.09
C ARG A 52 30.67 -26.78 -15.07
N SER A 53 31.38 -26.55 -16.18
CA SER A 53 32.82 -26.78 -16.27
C SER A 53 33.57 -25.69 -17.05
N SER A 54 33.85 -24.57 -16.40
CA SER A 54 34.83 -23.58 -16.87
C SER A 54 35.42 -22.77 -15.70
N SER A 55 36.21 -23.44 -14.85
CA SER A 55 37.08 -22.73 -13.90
C SER A 55 38.32 -22.21 -14.65
N GLN A 56 38.18 -21.06 -15.32
CA GLN A 56 39.31 -20.40 -15.96
C GLN A 56 40.17 -19.68 -14.91
N LYS A 57 41.41 -20.16 -14.75
CA LYS A 57 42.41 -19.53 -13.90
C LYS A 57 42.81 -18.17 -14.47
N ILE A 58 42.63 -17.11 -13.68
CA ILE A 58 43.18 -15.78 -13.99
C ILE A 58 44.71 -15.84 -13.75
N PRO A 59 45.56 -15.39 -14.70
CA PRO A 59 47.01 -15.34 -14.50
C PRO A 59 47.38 -14.26 -13.49
N GLY A 60 48.39 -14.53 -12.65
CA GLY A 60 48.76 -13.65 -11.54
C GLY A 60 49.39 -12.32 -11.99
N ALA A 61 48.80 -11.21 -11.59
CA ALA A 61 49.41 -9.89 -11.65
C ALA A 61 50.36 -9.70 -10.45
N THR A 62 51.62 -9.35 -10.70
CA THR A 62 52.60 -9.07 -9.64
C THR A 62 52.62 -7.58 -9.33
N TYR A 63 52.28 -7.21 -8.09
CA TYR A 63 52.34 -5.84 -7.58
C TYR A 63 53.28 -5.74 -6.36
N PRO A 64 54.51 -5.28 -6.53
CA PRO A 64 55.27 -4.67 -5.43
C PRO A 64 54.76 -3.24 -5.15
N ILE A 65 55.27 -2.61 -4.08
CA ILE A 65 55.10 -1.18 -3.76
C ILE A 65 53.68 -0.73 -3.33
N VAL A 66 53.13 -1.33 -2.24
CA VAL A 66 52.06 -0.70 -1.44
C VAL A 66 52.35 -0.71 0.08
N SER A 67 53.11 -1.68 0.60
CA SER A 67 53.35 -1.84 2.06
C SER A 67 54.04 -0.68 2.78
N GLY A 68 54.66 0.27 2.07
CA GLY A 68 55.39 1.38 2.70
C GLY A 68 54.48 2.40 3.41
N ILE A 69 53.33 2.73 2.82
CA ILE A 69 52.49 3.86 3.27
C ILE A 69 51.68 3.48 4.51
N ILE A 70 51.13 2.26 4.54
CA ILE A 70 50.30 1.77 5.66
C ILE A 70 51.09 1.72 6.98
N ILE A 71 52.36 1.31 6.92
CA ILE A 71 53.24 1.24 8.11
C ILE A 71 53.56 2.65 8.65
N VAL A 72 53.76 3.64 7.78
CA VAL A 72 53.98 5.04 8.20
C VAL A 72 52.74 5.62 8.87
N ILE A 73 51.55 5.40 8.30
CA ILE A 73 50.27 5.89 8.87
C ILE A 73 50.03 5.28 10.25
N LEU A 74 50.20 3.96 10.41
CA LEU A 74 50.07 3.28 11.71
C LEU A 74 51.06 3.80 12.75
N LEU A 75 52.33 4.04 12.38
CA LEU A 75 53.32 4.63 13.28
C LEU A 75 52.97 6.07 13.68
N THR A 76 52.45 6.89 12.76
CA THR A 76 51.98 8.24 13.13
C THR A 76 50.78 8.24 14.07
N LEU A 77 49.84 7.31 13.90
CA LEU A 77 48.69 7.17 14.82
C LEU A 77 49.13 6.74 16.23
N VAL A 78 50.08 5.80 16.34
CA VAL A 78 50.65 5.40 17.64
C VAL A 78 51.39 6.55 18.32
N ILE A 79 52.13 7.38 17.57
CA ILE A 79 52.81 8.56 18.12
C ILE A 79 51.81 9.63 18.58
N ILE A 80 50.70 9.83 17.86
CA ILE A 80 49.62 10.75 18.27
C ILE A 80 48.93 10.26 19.56
N LEU A 81 48.69 8.95 19.68
CA LEU A 81 48.13 8.34 20.90
C LEU A 81 49.08 8.50 22.11
N LEU A 82 50.40 8.40 21.91
CA LEU A 82 51.41 8.54 22.96
C LEU A 82 51.76 9.99 23.34
N LEU A 83 51.26 11.00 22.61
CA LEU A 83 51.51 12.42 22.88
C LEU A 83 50.32 13.18 23.48
N ARG A 84 49.16 12.52 23.67
CA ARG A 84 48.08 13.05 24.52
C ARG A 84 48.53 13.04 25.99
N LYS A 85 49.07 14.17 26.45
CA LYS A 85 49.17 14.46 27.90
C LYS A 85 47.77 14.38 28.53
N PRO A 86 47.62 13.85 29.76
CA PRO A 86 46.37 14.01 30.49
C PRO A 86 46.09 15.50 30.69
N PHE A 87 44.90 15.94 30.33
CA PHE A 87 44.40 17.23 30.77
C PHE A 87 44.09 17.12 32.27
N SER A 88 44.55 18.09 33.06
CA SER A 88 44.23 18.13 34.48
C SER A 88 42.90 18.86 34.66
N ASP A 89 41.91 18.19 35.23
CA ASP A 89 40.65 18.83 35.61
C ASP A 89 40.87 19.98 36.58
N THR A 90 40.00 20.99 36.49
CA THR A 90 39.85 22.01 37.52
C THR A 90 38.38 22.43 37.66
N THR A 91 37.66 21.64 38.47
CA THR A 91 36.53 22.07 39.33
C THR A 91 35.37 22.84 38.68
N GLY A 92 34.26 22.13 38.45
CA GLY A 92 32.93 22.72 38.21
C GLY A 92 31.88 21.62 38.38
N GLY A 93 31.56 21.27 39.63
CA GLY A 93 30.75 20.09 39.93
C GLY A 93 29.25 20.35 39.84
N ASP A 94 28.57 19.57 39.02
CA ASP A 94 27.24 19.05 39.33
C ASP A 94 27.37 17.52 39.44
N THR A 95 26.63 16.89 40.35
CA THR A 95 26.83 15.47 40.69
C THR A 95 25.55 14.67 40.49
N THR A 96 25.16 14.52 39.23
CA THR A 96 24.34 13.38 38.82
C THR A 96 25.14 12.08 39.05
N PRO A 97 24.56 11.05 39.70
CA PRO A 97 25.24 9.77 39.89
C PRO A 97 25.33 9.04 38.54
N THR A 98 26.55 8.80 38.07
CA THR A 98 26.78 8.12 36.78
C THR A 98 26.28 6.68 36.80
N TYR A 99 25.48 6.26 35.83
CA TYR A 99 24.95 4.89 35.79
C TYR A 99 26.03 3.89 35.37
N THR A 100 26.18 2.79 36.13
CA THR A 100 27.27 1.80 35.93
C THR A 100 26.80 0.40 35.49
N GLY A 101 25.51 0.24 35.15
CA GLY A 101 24.98 -1.01 34.60
C GLY A 101 25.12 -1.10 33.07
N GLU A 102 24.62 -2.19 32.48
CA GLU A 102 24.35 -2.23 31.04
C GLU A 102 23.13 -1.33 30.73
N LYS A 103 23.17 -0.57 29.62
CA LYS A 103 22.09 0.34 29.24
C LYS A 103 21.06 -0.38 28.38
N ALA A 104 19.77 -0.12 28.60
CA ALA A 104 18.73 -0.58 27.68
C ALA A 104 18.83 0.19 26.36
N LYS A 105 18.93 -0.53 25.26
CA LYS A 105 19.09 0.02 23.91
C LYS A 105 17.72 0.24 23.28
N VAL A 106 17.38 1.48 22.93
CA VAL A 106 16.05 1.85 22.45
C VAL A 106 16.17 2.58 21.12
N GLU A 107 15.54 2.06 20.07
CA GLU A 107 15.60 2.65 18.72
C GLU A 107 14.20 2.96 18.21
N PHE A 108 13.92 4.24 17.94
CA PHE A 108 12.66 4.71 17.37
C PHE A 108 12.89 5.22 15.95
N TYR A 109 12.15 4.67 15.00
CA TYR A 109 12.13 5.08 13.60
C TYR A 109 10.77 5.68 13.25
N VAL A 110 10.73 7.00 13.07
CA VAL A 110 9.50 7.80 12.99
C VAL A 110 9.49 8.73 11.77
N MET A 111 8.43 9.53 11.62
CA MET A 111 8.42 10.71 10.75
C MET A 111 7.77 11.86 11.52
N SER A 112 8.34 13.07 11.45
CA SER A 112 8.03 14.16 12.40
C SER A 112 6.65 14.80 12.24
N GLN A 113 5.90 14.46 11.18
CA GLN A 113 4.52 14.91 10.95
C GLN A 113 3.51 13.76 11.09
N CYS A 114 3.98 12.53 11.37
CA CYS A 114 3.12 11.38 11.63
C CYS A 114 2.55 11.42 13.06
N PRO A 115 1.22 11.44 13.28
CA PRO A 115 0.63 11.52 14.62
C PRO A 115 0.96 10.32 15.51
N TYR A 116 1.20 9.14 14.93
CA TYR A 116 1.67 7.97 15.67
C TYR A 116 3.17 8.01 15.98
N GLY A 117 3.96 8.77 15.20
CA GLY A 117 5.37 9.03 15.46
C GLY A 117 5.53 10.02 16.62
N THR A 118 4.79 11.12 16.59
CA THR A 118 4.78 12.10 17.69
C THR A 118 4.24 11.47 18.98
N GLN A 119 3.16 10.69 18.93
CA GLN A 119 2.62 9.93 20.08
C GLN A 119 3.70 9.19 20.86
N VAL A 120 4.57 8.44 20.17
CA VAL A 120 5.58 7.63 20.86
C VAL A 120 6.75 8.46 21.36
N VAL A 121 7.15 9.50 20.62
CA VAL A 121 8.20 10.45 21.03
C VAL A 121 7.76 11.26 22.26
N ASP A 122 6.48 11.63 22.33
CA ASP A 122 5.86 12.27 23.49
C ASP A 122 5.80 11.31 24.70
N ALA A 123 5.45 10.03 24.45
CA ALA A 123 5.39 9.01 25.49
C ALA A 123 6.75 8.58 26.03
N ILE A 124 7.82 8.54 25.22
CA ILE A 124 9.16 8.14 25.70
C ILE A 124 9.87 9.26 26.47
N GLY A 125 9.55 10.54 26.20
CA GLY A 125 10.18 11.70 26.84
C GLY A 125 10.28 11.63 28.38
N PRO A 126 9.16 11.44 29.12
CA PRO A 126 9.18 11.30 30.58
C PRO A 126 9.94 10.06 31.07
N VAL A 127 10.08 9.01 30.24
CA VAL A 127 10.84 7.80 30.58
C VAL A 127 12.34 8.06 30.51
N LEU A 128 12.78 8.86 29.53
CA LEU A 128 14.17 9.31 29.41
C LEU A 128 14.54 10.29 30.52
N GLU A 129 13.62 11.14 30.97
CA GLU A 129 13.80 12.01 32.13
C GLU A 129 13.93 11.21 33.45
N ASN A 130 13.18 10.10 33.57
CA ASN A 130 13.16 9.25 34.77
C ASN A 130 14.33 8.23 34.84
N LEU A 131 14.79 7.71 33.70
CA LEU A 131 15.84 6.69 33.62
C LEU A 131 17.22 7.23 33.19
N GLY A 132 17.27 8.42 32.60
CA GLY A 132 18.50 9.15 32.29
C GLY A 132 19.57 8.30 31.61
N GLU A 133 20.75 8.21 32.23
CA GLU A 133 21.88 7.48 31.68
C GLU A 133 21.68 5.95 31.57
N ALA A 134 20.64 5.36 32.19
CA ALA A 134 20.40 3.91 32.08
C ALA A 134 19.85 3.47 30.71
N VAL A 135 19.57 4.43 29.81
CA VAL A 135 19.09 4.20 28.44
C VAL A 135 20.15 4.60 27.42
N ASP A 136 20.20 3.89 26.28
CA ASP A 136 20.86 4.29 25.04
C ASP A 136 19.79 4.48 23.96
N PHE A 137 19.25 5.70 23.86
CA PHE A 137 18.11 6.03 23.01
C PHE A 137 18.54 6.70 21.69
N HIS A 138 18.09 6.11 20.58
CA HIS A 138 18.32 6.60 19.23
C HIS A 138 16.98 6.92 18.56
N LEU A 139 16.85 8.16 18.08
CA LEU A 139 15.67 8.63 17.34
C LEU A 139 16.09 8.95 15.90
N ASP A 140 15.50 8.25 14.95
CA ASP A 140 15.84 8.33 13.53
C ASP A 140 14.59 8.34 12.63
N TYR A 141 14.78 8.73 11.37
CA TYR A 141 13.69 9.21 10.52
C TYR A 141 13.53 8.43 9.22
N ILE A 142 12.29 8.05 8.93
CA ILE A 142 11.89 7.36 7.71
C ILE A 142 11.70 8.42 6.60
N VAL A 143 12.53 8.33 5.57
CA VAL A 143 12.58 9.26 4.44
C VAL A 143 13.23 8.54 3.24
N THR A 144 13.04 9.05 2.03
CA THR A 144 13.66 8.53 0.81
C THR A 144 14.44 9.64 0.11
N GLU A 145 15.70 9.40 -0.22
CA GLU A 145 16.49 10.29 -1.09
C GLU A 145 16.22 9.93 -2.57
N THR A 146 15.53 10.81 -3.29
CA THR A 146 15.12 10.57 -4.70
C THR A 146 16.20 10.98 -5.70
N SER A 147 17.06 11.91 -5.31
CA SER A 147 18.31 12.26 -6.00
C SER A 147 19.27 12.93 -4.99
N PRO A 148 20.59 13.04 -5.27
CA PRO A 148 21.56 13.51 -4.27
C PRO A 148 21.24 14.88 -3.66
N GLY A 149 20.85 14.88 -2.38
CA GLY A 149 20.44 16.06 -1.61
C GLY A 149 18.95 16.40 -1.69
N THR A 150 18.13 15.60 -2.37
CA THR A 150 16.67 15.76 -2.51
C THR A 150 15.95 14.62 -1.79
N PHE A 151 15.18 14.97 -0.77
CA PHE A 151 14.52 14.01 0.12
C PHE A 151 13.00 14.13 0.04
N GLN A 152 12.30 13.02 0.22
CA GLN A 152 10.84 12.89 0.22
C GLN A 152 10.41 11.98 1.38
N SER A 153 9.41 12.40 2.15
CA SER A 153 8.72 11.57 3.17
C SER A 153 7.22 11.52 2.87
N LEU A 154 6.45 10.79 3.69
CA LEU A 154 5.03 10.53 3.44
C LEU A 154 4.19 11.83 3.44
N HIS A 155 4.48 12.76 4.34
CA HIS A 155 3.78 14.06 4.44
C HIS A 155 4.52 15.20 3.69
N GLY A 156 5.51 14.85 2.85
CA GLY A 156 6.17 15.76 1.94
C GLY A 156 7.19 16.72 2.57
N ALA A 157 7.41 17.87 1.93
CA ALA A 157 8.55 18.75 2.22
C ALA A 157 8.56 19.33 3.64
N LYS A 158 7.38 19.49 4.28
CA LYS A 158 7.28 19.98 5.67
C LYS A 158 7.93 19.02 6.66
N GLU A 159 7.59 17.74 6.54
CA GLU A 159 8.13 16.68 7.38
C GLU A 159 9.62 16.43 7.11
N VAL A 160 10.08 16.56 5.86
CA VAL A 160 11.52 16.55 5.54
C VAL A 160 12.27 17.67 6.28
N ALA A 161 11.72 18.89 6.33
CA ALA A 161 12.30 19.99 7.11
C ALA A 161 12.24 19.73 8.64
N GLY A 162 11.13 19.18 9.12
CA GLY A 162 10.94 18.80 10.53
C GLY A 162 11.92 17.72 11.00
N ASN A 163 12.01 16.60 10.30
CA ASN A 163 13.01 15.54 10.52
C ASN A 163 14.43 16.14 10.61
N THR A 164 14.76 17.07 9.70
CA THR A 164 16.07 17.76 9.69
C THR A 164 16.28 18.64 10.92
N ALA A 165 15.27 19.41 11.35
CA ALA A 165 15.33 20.24 12.55
C ALA A 165 15.55 19.42 13.82
N GLN A 166 14.85 18.29 13.95
CA GLN A 166 14.98 17.39 15.10
C GLN A 166 16.36 16.69 15.11
N LEU A 167 16.88 16.26 13.96
CA LEU A 167 18.25 15.74 13.85
C LEU A 167 19.33 16.79 14.17
N CYS A 168 19.15 18.04 13.76
CA CYS A 168 20.03 19.15 14.14
C CYS A 168 20.00 19.44 15.64
N ALA A 169 18.86 19.25 16.31
CA ALA A 169 18.76 19.33 17.76
C ALA A 169 19.49 18.15 18.44
N ILE A 170 19.24 16.91 18.02
CA ILE A 170 19.92 15.70 18.50
C ILE A 170 21.45 15.85 18.43
N LYS A 171 21.98 16.36 17.30
CA LYS A 171 23.42 16.59 17.13
C LYS A 171 24.02 17.59 18.12
N TYR A 172 23.25 18.63 18.49
CA TYR A 172 23.79 19.80 19.18
C TYR A 172 23.41 19.94 20.65
N TYR A 173 22.45 19.13 21.12
CA TYR A 173 22.01 19.05 22.51
C TYR A 173 21.82 17.57 22.94
N PRO A 174 22.77 16.65 22.68
CA PRO A 174 22.62 15.22 23.00
C PRO A 174 22.65 14.93 24.51
N ASP A 175 23.44 15.72 25.26
CA ASP A 175 23.66 15.53 26.69
C ASP A 175 22.33 15.57 27.46
N ASN A 176 22.10 14.58 28.32
CA ASN A 176 20.86 14.40 29.10
C ASN A 176 19.55 14.51 28.29
N TYR A 177 19.60 14.17 26.99
CA TYR A 177 18.47 14.29 26.06
C TYR A 177 17.88 15.70 25.94
N GLU A 178 18.67 16.77 26.18
CA GLU A 178 18.20 18.17 26.09
C GLU A 178 17.47 18.49 24.78
N TYR A 179 17.86 17.85 23.66
CA TYR A 179 17.16 17.94 22.37
C TYR A 179 15.67 17.60 22.43
N MET A 180 15.24 16.71 23.32
CA MET A 180 13.83 16.30 23.47
C MET A 180 12.95 17.49 23.84
N LYS A 181 13.46 18.50 24.54
CA LYS A 181 12.68 19.70 24.89
C LYS A 181 12.22 20.48 23.66
N LEU A 182 13.05 20.51 22.60
CA LEU A 182 12.65 21.05 21.30
C LEU A 182 11.64 20.13 20.61
N ILE A 183 11.90 18.82 20.56
CA ILE A 183 11.04 17.86 19.85
C ILE A 183 9.63 17.80 20.47
N LEU A 184 9.52 17.64 21.78
CA LEU A 184 8.26 17.67 22.54
C LEU A 184 7.52 19.00 22.41
N CYS A 185 8.23 20.11 22.19
CA CYS A 185 7.61 21.38 21.85
C CYS A 185 7.07 21.39 20.42
N GLN A 186 7.82 20.88 19.43
CA GLN A 186 7.38 20.81 18.04
C GLN A 186 6.16 19.90 17.85
N ASN A 187 6.10 18.78 18.59
CA ASN A 187 5.02 17.81 18.50
C ASN A 187 3.65 18.40 18.87
N LYS A 188 3.61 19.47 19.68
CA LYS A 188 2.38 20.24 20.00
C LYS A 188 1.68 20.82 18.75
N ASP A 189 2.43 21.04 17.66
CA ASP A 189 1.91 21.46 16.35
C ASP A 189 2.70 20.75 15.23
N TYR A 190 2.67 19.42 15.22
CA TYR A 190 3.40 18.60 14.24
C TYR A 190 3.00 18.88 12.77
N ALA A 191 1.83 19.48 12.53
CA ALA A 191 1.39 19.92 11.21
C ALA A 191 2.23 21.12 10.65
N ASN A 192 2.91 21.84 11.54
CA ASN A 192 3.81 22.96 11.20
C ASN A 192 5.24 22.76 11.75
N VAL A 193 5.67 21.50 11.83
CA VAL A 193 7.02 21.06 12.24
C VAL A 193 8.16 21.66 11.37
N ASP A 194 7.83 22.17 10.19
CA ASP A 194 8.72 22.90 9.29
C ASP A 194 9.09 24.32 9.78
N THR A 195 8.23 24.93 10.60
CA THR A 195 8.31 26.34 10.99
C THR A 195 8.33 26.56 12.50
N ASN A 196 7.73 25.68 13.30
CA ASN A 196 7.62 25.85 14.74
C ASN A 196 8.94 25.61 15.51
N TRP A 197 9.97 25.04 14.88
CA TRP A 197 11.28 24.78 15.50
C TRP A 197 11.95 26.04 16.04
N GLU A 198 11.80 27.19 15.36
CA GLU A 198 12.45 28.44 15.79
C GLU A 198 11.82 29.02 17.07
N SER A 199 10.50 28.86 17.25
CA SER A 199 9.83 29.14 18.53
C SER A 199 10.25 28.18 19.63
N CYS A 200 10.30 26.88 19.33
CA CYS A 200 10.66 25.84 20.30
C CYS A 200 12.13 25.92 20.76
N ALA A 201 13.04 26.30 19.87
CA ALA A 201 14.43 26.60 20.23
C ALA A 201 14.51 27.79 21.21
N LYS A 202 13.74 28.85 20.98
CA LYS A 202 13.70 30.04 21.86
C LYS A 202 13.08 29.75 23.22
N GLU A 203 11.97 28.99 23.27
CA GLU A 203 11.32 28.54 24.51
C GLU A 203 12.29 27.75 25.40
N ASN A 204 13.16 26.94 24.79
CA ASN A 204 14.09 26.05 25.48
C ASN A 204 15.55 26.57 25.51
N ASN A 205 15.78 27.87 25.26
CA ASN A 205 17.09 28.53 25.33
C ASN A 205 18.19 27.94 24.42
N MET A 206 17.83 27.27 23.33
CA MET A 206 18.75 26.73 22.33
C MET A 206 19.24 27.83 21.36
N ASP A 207 20.48 27.69 20.87
CA ASP A 207 21.05 28.55 19.84
C ASP A 207 20.33 28.35 18.50
N VAL A 208 19.44 29.30 18.21
CA VAL A 208 18.61 29.37 17.00
C VAL A 208 19.45 29.44 15.73
N GLU A 209 20.56 30.18 15.72
CA GLU A 209 21.34 30.40 14.49
C GLU A 209 22.26 29.22 14.19
N LYS A 210 22.79 28.56 15.23
CA LYS A 210 23.46 27.26 15.12
C LYS A 210 22.52 26.18 14.57
N LEU A 211 21.26 26.14 15.04
CA LEU A 211 20.23 25.26 14.48
C LEU A 211 19.90 25.63 13.03
N ARG A 212 19.64 26.92 12.74
CA ARG A 212 19.34 27.44 11.39
C ARG A 212 20.41 27.05 10.37
N ALA A 213 21.69 27.17 10.75
CA ALA A 213 22.84 26.82 9.91
C ALA A 213 22.93 25.32 9.59
N CYS A 214 22.58 24.45 10.54
CA CYS A 214 22.49 23.00 10.29
C CYS A 214 21.29 22.66 9.39
N ILE A 215 20.10 23.19 9.72
CA ILE A 215 18.83 22.90 9.04
C ILE A 215 18.87 23.30 7.57
N THR A 216 19.47 24.46 7.26
CA THR A 216 19.56 24.99 5.90
C THR A 216 20.83 24.55 5.14
N GLY A 217 21.76 23.87 5.82
CA GLY A 217 23.07 23.49 5.29
C GLY A 217 23.22 22.04 4.85
N GLU A 218 24.38 21.71 4.29
CA GLU A 218 24.76 20.31 3.95
C GLU A 218 24.92 19.41 5.19
N GLU A 219 25.03 20.00 6.38
CA GLU A 219 25.07 19.26 7.65
C GLU A 219 23.73 18.55 7.92
N GLY A 220 22.60 19.27 7.89
CA GLY A 220 21.27 18.69 8.05
C GLY A 220 20.96 17.63 7.00
N LYS A 221 21.32 17.88 5.74
CA LYS A 221 21.20 16.88 4.65
C LYS A 221 22.03 15.62 4.88
N THR A 222 23.22 15.76 5.48
CA THR A 222 24.08 14.62 5.83
C THR A 222 23.45 13.80 6.96
N LEU A 223 22.99 14.46 8.03
CA LEU A 223 22.31 13.80 9.15
C LEU A 223 21.04 13.06 8.69
N LEU A 224 20.22 13.70 7.84
CA LEU A 224 18.99 13.10 7.32
C LEU A 224 19.30 11.85 6.47
N ARG A 225 20.40 11.85 5.71
CA ARG A 225 20.86 10.69 4.94
C ARG A 225 21.40 9.56 5.82
N GLU A 226 22.14 9.89 6.88
CA GLU A 226 22.63 8.89 7.85
C GLU A 226 21.45 8.25 8.61
N SER A 227 20.48 9.07 9.02
CA SER A 227 19.25 8.64 9.69
C SER A 227 18.38 7.73 8.80
N MET A 228 18.18 8.13 7.54
CA MET A 228 17.56 7.31 6.49
C MET A 228 18.22 5.93 6.36
N GLN A 229 19.55 5.88 6.34
CA GLN A 229 20.28 4.62 6.16
C GLN A 229 20.09 3.65 7.33
N LYS A 230 19.98 4.14 8.57
CA LYS A 230 19.61 3.30 9.73
C LYS A 230 18.18 2.77 9.61
N ALA A 231 17.22 3.63 9.26
CA ALA A 231 15.82 3.24 9.05
C ALA A 231 15.69 2.16 7.96
N GLN A 232 16.41 2.32 6.86
CA GLN A 232 16.49 1.33 5.78
C GLN A 232 17.16 0.02 6.23
N LEU A 233 18.23 0.09 7.03
CA LEU A 233 18.93 -1.08 7.59
C LEU A 233 18.03 -1.91 8.53
N ARG A 234 17.14 -1.25 9.29
CA ARG A 234 16.09 -1.90 10.09
C ARG A 234 14.87 -2.34 9.29
N ASN A 235 14.78 -1.98 8.00
CA ASN A 235 13.60 -2.15 7.16
C ASN A 235 12.35 -1.47 7.78
N ALA A 236 12.54 -0.32 8.45
CA ALA A 236 11.49 0.50 9.04
C ALA A 236 10.71 1.23 7.93
N ARG A 237 9.55 0.68 7.54
CA ARG A 237 8.70 1.20 6.44
C ARG A 237 7.49 2.00 6.89
N GLY A 238 7.25 2.11 8.21
CA GLY A 238 6.11 2.84 8.76
C GLY A 238 6.45 3.48 10.10
N SER A 239 5.87 4.65 10.36
CA SER A 239 6.06 5.38 11.60
C SER A 239 4.95 5.05 12.61
N PRO A 240 5.26 4.65 13.86
CA PRO A 240 6.58 4.33 14.38
C PRO A 240 6.95 2.86 14.14
N THR A 241 8.22 2.60 13.82
CA THR A 241 8.86 1.28 14.00
C THR A 241 9.80 1.37 15.20
N ILE A 242 9.70 0.45 16.16
CA ILE A 242 10.36 0.57 17.47
C ILE A 242 11.09 -0.74 17.82
N TYR A 243 12.28 -0.61 18.41
CA TYR A 243 13.02 -1.72 19.01
C TYR A 243 13.47 -1.41 20.44
N PHE A 244 13.44 -2.42 21.30
CA PHE A 244 14.14 -2.44 22.60
C PHE A 244 15.06 -3.65 22.59
N ASP A 245 16.35 -3.45 22.86
CA ASP A 245 17.40 -4.49 22.90
C ASP A 245 17.39 -5.40 21.65
N ASP A 246 17.39 -4.74 20.49
CA ASP A 246 17.29 -5.31 19.14
C ASP A 246 15.99 -6.12 18.85
N GLN A 247 15.05 -6.23 19.80
CA GLN A 247 13.74 -6.87 19.61
C GLN A 247 12.68 -5.88 19.15
N ALA A 248 11.88 -6.24 18.14
CA ALA A 248 10.81 -5.40 17.62
C ALA A 248 9.66 -5.26 18.63
N TYR A 249 9.20 -4.03 18.87
CA TYR A 249 8.23 -3.71 19.91
C TYR A 249 6.79 -3.59 19.39
N GLY A 250 5.94 -4.51 19.85
CA GLY A 250 4.48 -4.50 19.63
C GLY A 250 3.68 -4.26 20.92
N GLY A 251 4.23 -3.53 21.89
CA GLY A 251 3.53 -3.13 23.12
C GLY A 251 2.71 -1.85 22.93
N ALA A 252 2.13 -1.35 24.03
CA ALA A 252 1.36 -0.11 24.01
C ALA A 252 2.25 1.14 23.91
N ARG A 253 1.69 2.22 23.37
CA ARG A 253 2.40 3.45 22.98
C ARG A 253 2.29 4.53 24.05
N ASP A 254 2.66 4.17 25.27
CA ASP A 254 2.57 5.00 26.47
C ASP A 254 3.83 4.89 27.33
N SER A 255 4.08 5.90 28.17
CA SER A 255 5.28 5.99 28.99
C SER A 255 5.47 4.81 29.94
N LEU A 256 4.39 4.22 30.44
CA LEU A 256 4.45 3.16 31.44
C LEU A 256 4.78 1.80 30.78
N SER A 257 4.21 1.51 29.61
CA SER A 257 4.55 0.32 28.80
C SER A 257 5.94 0.43 28.17
N PHE A 258 6.46 1.65 27.94
CA PHE A 258 7.86 1.87 27.54
C PHE A 258 8.84 1.75 28.72
N GLN A 259 8.54 2.34 29.88
CA GLN A 259 9.36 2.17 31.09
C GLN A 259 9.43 0.69 31.48
N ARG A 260 8.31 -0.05 31.37
CA ARG A 260 8.31 -1.51 31.58
C ARG A 260 9.20 -2.24 30.59
N ALA A 261 9.19 -1.86 29.32
CA ALA A 261 10.02 -2.49 28.29
C ALA A 261 11.50 -2.41 28.64
N ILE A 262 11.96 -1.24 29.09
CA ILE A 262 13.33 -0.98 29.56
C ILE A 262 13.62 -1.72 30.87
N CYS A 263 12.72 -1.63 31.85
CA CYS A 263 12.88 -2.29 33.16
C CYS A 263 12.86 -3.83 33.12
N ASN A 264 12.64 -4.45 31.94
CA ASN A 264 12.85 -5.89 31.74
C ASN A 264 14.31 -6.25 31.41
N SER A 265 15.17 -5.28 31.05
CA SER A 265 16.57 -5.49 30.68
C SER A 265 17.60 -4.77 31.56
N ILE A 266 17.18 -3.86 32.46
CA ILE A 266 18.07 -3.15 33.39
C ILE A 266 17.63 -3.25 34.85
N GLU A 267 18.59 -3.10 35.77
CA GLU A 267 18.36 -2.83 37.19
C GLU A 267 18.50 -1.31 37.45
N HIS A 268 17.46 -0.66 37.99
CA HIS A 268 17.39 0.78 38.28
C HIS A 268 16.29 1.08 39.32
N GLU A 269 16.43 2.08 40.19
CA GLU A 269 15.46 2.30 41.30
C GLU A 269 14.03 2.58 40.80
N ALA A 270 13.90 3.34 39.70
CA ALA A 270 12.60 3.60 39.05
C ALA A 270 11.93 2.36 38.42
N CYS A 271 12.60 1.20 38.44
CA CYS A 271 12.02 -0.08 38.07
C CYS A 271 11.41 -0.83 39.28
N GLU A 272 11.78 -0.50 40.51
CA GLU A 272 11.38 -1.24 41.72
C GLU A 272 9.91 -1.01 42.10
N GLU A 273 9.41 0.22 42.00
CA GLU A 273 8.02 0.58 42.35
C GLU A 273 7.03 0.44 41.16
N MET A 274 7.41 -0.28 40.09
CA MET A 274 6.53 -0.40 38.92
C MET A 274 5.25 -1.19 39.20
N PRO A 275 4.07 -0.72 38.72
CA PRO A 275 2.84 -1.51 38.73
C PRO A 275 3.05 -2.79 37.91
N LYS A 276 2.46 -3.93 38.31
CA LYS A 276 2.61 -5.21 37.60
C LYS A 276 2.14 -5.17 36.15
N CYS A 277 1.09 -4.40 35.83
CA CYS A 277 0.66 -4.21 34.44
C CYS A 277 0.01 -2.82 34.22
N ALA A 278 0.13 -2.32 33.00
CA ALA A 278 -0.47 -1.10 32.47
C ALA A 278 -1.48 -1.40 31.36
N THR A 279 -1.27 -2.48 30.60
CA THR A 279 -2.19 -2.97 29.56
C THR A 279 -2.23 -4.49 29.53
N ASP A 280 -3.23 -5.08 28.85
CA ASP A 280 -3.31 -6.52 28.58
C ASP A 280 -2.04 -7.05 27.88
N ALA A 281 -1.34 -6.20 27.11
CA ALA A 281 -0.09 -6.56 26.42
C ALA A 281 1.11 -6.74 27.36
N ASP A 282 1.03 -6.34 28.63
CA ASP A 282 2.05 -6.66 29.64
C ASP A 282 1.87 -8.06 30.22
N CYS A 283 0.63 -8.58 30.21
CA CYS A 283 0.27 -9.85 30.82
C CYS A 283 0.64 -11.03 29.92
N LYS A 284 1.94 -11.34 29.85
CA LYS A 284 2.54 -12.39 28.99
C LYS A 284 3.12 -13.59 29.75
N GLU A 285 2.93 -13.67 31.07
CA GLU A 285 3.55 -14.69 31.94
C GLU A 285 3.09 -16.13 31.65
N GLN A 286 1.95 -16.32 30.97
CA GLN A 286 1.43 -17.64 30.57
C GLN A 286 1.34 -17.75 29.04
N PRO A 287 2.32 -18.41 28.38
CA PRO A 287 2.28 -18.64 26.94
C PRO A 287 1.00 -19.36 26.48
N GLY A 288 0.38 -18.88 25.41
CA GLY A 288 -0.86 -19.46 24.86
C GLY A 288 -2.14 -19.11 25.64
N LYS A 289 -2.09 -18.17 26.59
CA LYS A 289 -3.27 -17.59 27.26
C LYS A 289 -3.46 -16.13 26.85
N GLU A 290 -4.70 -15.68 26.79
CA GLU A 290 -5.01 -14.25 26.77
C GLU A 290 -4.82 -13.67 28.18
N GLY A 291 -3.85 -12.77 28.33
CA GLY A 291 -3.70 -11.96 29.53
C GLY A 291 -4.76 -10.87 29.61
N THR A 292 -5.15 -10.49 30.83
CA THR A 292 -5.99 -9.31 31.14
C THR A 292 -5.35 -8.54 32.28
N CYS A 293 -5.13 -7.24 32.11
CA CYS A 293 -4.66 -6.38 33.18
C CYS A 293 -5.85 -5.85 34.01
N ASN A 294 -5.82 -6.13 35.30
CA ASN A 294 -6.79 -5.65 36.29
C ASN A 294 -6.15 -4.49 37.05
N ASN A 295 -6.92 -3.45 37.39
CA ASN A 295 -6.44 -2.18 37.96
C ASN A 295 -5.23 -1.58 37.20
N PRO A 296 -5.32 -1.32 35.88
CA PRO A 296 -4.13 -1.03 35.07
C PRO A 296 -3.41 0.23 35.53
N GLY A 297 -2.08 0.13 35.69
CA GLY A 297 -1.21 1.23 36.09
C GLY A 297 -1.16 1.55 37.59
N THR A 298 -1.91 0.85 38.45
CA THR A 298 -1.88 1.09 39.91
C THR A 298 -1.00 0.08 40.66
N PRO A 299 -0.60 0.34 41.92
CA PRO A 299 0.12 -0.64 42.75
C PRO A 299 -0.66 -1.95 42.97
N GLU A 300 -1.99 -1.91 42.88
CA GLU A 300 -2.91 -3.05 42.95
C GLU A 300 -3.13 -3.75 41.59
N SER A 301 -2.34 -3.40 40.56
CA SER A 301 -2.41 -4.00 39.24
C SER A 301 -2.08 -5.49 39.26
N SER A 302 -2.78 -6.29 38.47
CA SER A 302 -2.58 -7.73 38.42
C SER A 302 -3.04 -8.36 37.11
N CYS A 303 -2.31 -9.38 36.66
CA CYS A 303 -2.64 -10.14 35.46
C CYS A 303 -3.54 -11.35 35.78
N THR A 304 -4.69 -11.44 35.11
CA THR A 304 -5.49 -12.67 35.02
C THR A 304 -5.35 -13.28 33.63
N TYR A 305 -5.49 -14.60 33.52
CA TYR A 305 -5.22 -15.35 32.29
C TYR A 305 -6.40 -16.25 31.93
N THR A 306 -6.83 -16.18 30.68
CA THR A 306 -7.93 -17.00 30.11
C THR A 306 -7.44 -17.77 28.89
N ASP A 307 -8.09 -18.89 28.58
CA ASP A 307 -7.90 -19.54 27.28
C ASP A 307 -8.39 -18.61 26.15
N PRO A 308 -7.62 -18.47 25.05
CA PRO A 308 -8.03 -17.62 23.95
C PRO A 308 -9.27 -18.16 23.25
N VAL A 309 -10.05 -17.26 22.63
CA VAL A 309 -11.19 -17.70 21.81
C VAL A 309 -10.66 -18.46 20.60
N ALA A 310 -11.07 -19.73 20.47
CA ALA A 310 -10.72 -20.55 19.32
C ALA A 310 -11.46 -20.07 18.07
N VAL A 311 -10.73 -19.88 16.97
CA VAL A 311 -11.24 -19.42 15.67
C VAL A 311 -10.63 -20.31 14.59
N GLU A 312 -11.43 -21.01 13.78
CA GLU A 312 -10.95 -21.63 12.54
C GLU A 312 -10.63 -20.55 11.50
N LEU A 313 -9.50 -20.69 10.81
CA LEU A 313 -9.12 -19.91 9.62
C LEU A 313 -8.92 -20.87 8.45
N ILE A 314 -9.79 -20.76 7.44
CA ILE A 314 -9.64 -21.44 6.15
C ILE A 314 -8.86 -20.51 5.23
N ILE A 315 -7.76 -21.02 4.66
CA ILE A 315 -6.96 -20.35 3.65
C ILE A 315 -7.24 -21.07 2.33
N LEU A 316 -8.09 -20.50 1.49
CA LEU A 316 -8.40 -21.04 0.16
C LEU A 316 -7.37 -20.53 -0.85
N THR A 317 -6.72 -21.45 -1.56
CA THR A 317 -5.67 -21.13 -2.57
C THR A 317 -5.60 -22.22 -3.63
N SER A 318 -4.66 -22.14 -4.58
CA SER A 318 -4.35 -23.23 -5.53
C SER A 318 -2.90 -23.68 -5.41
N GLU A 319 -2.64 -24.98 -5.56
CA GLU A 319 -1.27 -25.51 -5.76
C GLU A 319 -0.59 -24.95 -7.03
N ASP A 320 -1.36 -24.54 -8.05
CA ASP A 320 -0.85 -23.88 -9.26
C ASP A 320 -0.64 -22.36 -9.09
N CYS A 321 -1.19 -21.74 -8.02
CA CYS A 321 -1.00 -20.33 -7.70
C CYS A 321 0.44 -20.10 -7.23
N THR A 322 1.30 -19.55 -8.10
CA THR A 322 2.71 -19.30 -7.80
C THR A 322 3.10 -17.84 -7.98
N GLY A 323 4.00 -17.35 -7.12
CA GLY A 323 4.44 -15.95 -7.10
C GLY A 323 3.91 -15.17 -5.88
N SER A 324 4.18 -13.87 -5.85
CA SER A 324 3.91 -13.02 -4.68
C SER A 324 2.42 -12.76 -4.41
N ALA A 325 1.56 -12.78 -5.43
CA ALA A 325 0.10 -12.70 -5.26
C ALA A 325 -0.48 -13.92 -4.50
N CYS A 326 0.27 -15.03 -4.46
CA CYS A 326 -0.12 -16.28 -3.82
C CYS A 326 0.56 -16.51 -2.46
N ASP A 327 1.45 -15.60 -2.02
CA ASP A 327 2.22 -15.78 -0.78
C ASP A 327 1.39 -15.45 0.48
N THR A 328 0.77 -16.48 1.03
CA THR A 328 -0.07 -16.35 2.22
C THR A 328 0.71 -16.09 3.52
N THR A 329 2.04 -16.22 3.51
CA THR A 329 2.90 -16.20 4.71
C THR A 329 2.71 -14.96 5.57
N ARG A 330 2.68 -13.77 4.95
CA ARG A 330 2.56 -12.50 5.69
C ARG A 330 1.20 -12.36 6.38
N ILE A 331 0.11 -12.69 5.68
CA ILE A 331 -1.26 -12.55 6.21
C ILE A 331 -1.47 -13.58 7.33
N VAL A 332 -0.99 -14.82 7.15
CA VAL A 332 -0.99 -15.85 8.19
C VAL A 332 -0.25 -15.40 9.45
N GLN A 333 0.93 -14.78 9.33
CA GLN A 333 1.68 -14.27 10.48
C GLN A 333 0.92 -13.16 11.22
N VAL A 334 0.27 -12.24 10.50
CA VAL A 334 -0.57 -11.20 11.11
C VAL A 334 -1.77 -11.82 11.83
N PHE A 335 -2.47 -12.80 11.24
CA PHE A 335 -3.55 -13.52 11.90
C PHE A 335 -3.10 -14.23 13.19
N GLN A 336 -1.93 -14.89 13.17
CA GLN A 336 -1.36 -15.55 14.36
C GLN A 336 -0.99 -14.57 15.48
N GLN A 337 -0.58 -13.34 15.14
CA GLN A 337 -0.29 -12.27 16.11
C GLN A 337 -1.58 -11.63 16.67
N LEU A 338 -2.59 -11.42 15.83
CA LEU A 338 -3.85 -10.79 16.22
C LEU A 338 -4.80 -11.74 16.97
N PHE A 339 -4.77 -13.05 16.68
CA PHE A 339 -5.74 -14.01 17.19
C PHE A 339 -5.04 -15.25 17.78
N LEU A 340 -4.65 -15.18 19.05
CA LEU A 340 -3.86 -16.21 19.74
C LEU A 340 -4.50 -17.62 19.72
N GLY A 341 -5.83 -17.71 19.63
CA GLY A 341 -6.58 -18.98 19.58
C GLY A 341 -6.79 -19.55 18.17
N ILE A 342 -6.19 -18.96 17.13
CA ILE A 342 -6.48 -19.30 15.75
C ILE A 342 -5.99 -20.70 15.35
N LYS A 343 -6.76 -21.38 14.52
CA LYS A 343 -6.47 -22.71 13.97
C LYS A 343 -6.61 -22.65 12.46
N GLN A 344 -5.48 -22.46 11.78
CA GLN A 344 -5.47 -22.39 10.33
C GLN A 344 -5.51 -23.77 9.68
N ARG A 345 -6.11 -23.84 8.49
CA ARG A 345 -5.93 -24.92 7.52
C ARG A 345 -6.01 -24.38 6.10
N THR A 346 -5.23 -24.97 5.20
CA THR A 346 -5.28 -24.63 3.77
C THR A 346 -6.26 -25.55 3.06
N VAL A 347 -7.03 -25.01 2.12
CA VAL A 347 -7.91 -25.74 1.21
C VAL A 347 -7.49 -25.38 -0.22
N ASP A 348 -7.34 -26.38 -1.08
CA ASP A 348 -7.06 -26.18 -2.50
C ASP A 348 -8.37 -26.04 -3.29
N ILE A 349 -8.44 -25.09 -4.23
CA ILE A 349 -9.63 -24.81 -5.06
C ILE A 349 -10.09 -26.01 -5.90
N SER A 350 -9.20 -26.93 -6.30
CA SER A 350 -9.55 -28.13 -7.05
C SER A 350 -10.18 -29.21 -6.17
N SER A 351 -10.08 -29.11 -4.85
CA SER A 351 -10.70 -30.05 -3.91
C SER A 351 -12.23 -29.88 -3.86
N GLU A 352 -12.95 -30.93 -3.44
CA GLU A 352 -14.42 -30.88 -3.30
C GLU A 352 -14.87 -29.86 -2.23
N GLU A 353 -14.05 -29.59 -1.20
CA GLU A 353 -14.31 -28.52 -0.24
C GLU A 353 -14.05 -27.13 -0.87
N GLY A 354 -12.96 -26.99 -1.64
CA GLY A 354 -12.63 -25.74 -2.33
C GLY A 354 -13.74 -25.30 -3.29
N LYS A 355 -14.19 -26.21 -4.16
CA LYS A 355 -15.34 -25.99 -5.05
C LYS A 355 -16.60 -25.57 -4.28
N ALA A 356 -16.91 -26.25 -3.18
CA ALA A 356 -18.09 -25.95 -2.37
C ALA A 356 -17.99 -24.59 -1.66
N LEU A 357 -16.79 -24.15 -1.27
CA LEU A 357 -16.57 -22.79 -0.73
C LEU A 357 -16.71 -21.73 -1.82
N ILE A 358 -16.18 -21.98 -3.02
CA ILE A 358 -16.31 -21.09 -4.19
C ILE A 358 -17.79 -20.85 -4.54
N GLU A 359 -18.57 -21.92 -4.74
CA GLU A 359 -19.99 -21.83 -5.09
C GLU A 359 -20.83 -21.15 -3.98
N LYS A 360 -20.60 -21.53 -2.72
CA LYS A 360 -21.36 -21.03 -1.56
C LYS A 360 -21.13 -19.54 -1.27
N HIS A 361 -19.95 -19.01 -1.61
CA HIS A 361 -19.53 -17.65 -1.28
C HIS A 361 -19.26 -16.76 -2.50
N ASN A 362 -19.51 -17.25 -3.72
CA ASN A 362 -19.27 -16.55 -4.99
C ASN A 362 -17.84 -15.96 -5.08
N LEU A 363 -16.84 -16.82 -4.83
CA LEU A 363 -15.43 -16.43 -4.82
C LEU A 363 -14.88 -16.42 -6.24
N GLU A 364 -14.39 -15.28 -6.73
CA GLU A 364 -13.84 -15.17 -8.10
C GLU A 364 -12.32 -15.37 -8.15
N VAL A 365 -11.60 -14.98 -7.09
CA VAL A 365 -10.14 -15.03 -6.98
C VAL A 365 -9.66 -15.71 -5.68
N VAL A 366 -8.36 -16.01 -5.60
CA VAL A 366 -7.62 -16.50 -4.43
C VAL A 366 -6.25 -15.78 -4.32
N PRO A 367 -5.60 -15.74 -3.13
CA PRO A 367 -5.95 -16.39 -1.86
C PRO A 367 -7.05 -15.70 -1.03
N VAL A 368 -8.05 -16.48 -0.58
CA VAL A 368 -9.13 -16.02 0.30
C VAL A 368 -8.93 -16.54 1.72
N TYR A 369 -9.19 -15.69 2.72
CA TYR A 369 -8.99 -15.97 4.14
C TYR A 369 -10.33 -15.89 4.87
N ILE A 370 -10.93 -17.04 5.19
CA ILE A 370 -12.26 -17.13 5.83
C ILE A 370 -12.10 -17.55 7.29
N THR A 371 -12.55 -16.71 8.22
CA THR A 371 -12.65 -17.03 9.65
C THR A 371 -14.06 -17.42 10.07
N ASP A 372 -14.17 -18.35 11.02
CA ASP A 372 -15.45 -18.70 11.62
C ASP A 372 -16.08 -17.56 12.45
N SER A 373 -17.36 -17.70 12.79
CA SER A 373 -18.14 -16.69 13.53
C SER A 373 -17.73 -16.51 15.01
N ASN A 374 -16.70 -17.18 15.49
CA ASN A 374 -16.07 -16.89 16.79
C ASN A 374 -15.09 -15.73 16.72
N VAL A 375 -14.62 -15.33 15.53
CA VAL A 375 -13.69 -14.18 15.37
C VAL A 375 -14.22 -12.92 16.07
N VAL A 376 -15.54 -12.68 16.00
CA VAL A 376 -16.19 -11.51 16.60
C VAL A 376 -16.23 -11.49 18.14
N LYS A 377 -15.90 -12.63 18.77
CA LYS A 377 -15.89 -12.83 20.22
C LYS A 377 -14.49 -12.64 20.81
N THR A 378 -13.46 -12.56 19.96
CA THR A 378 -12.07 -12.34 20.36
C THR A 378 -11.88 -10.94 20.95
N LYS A 379 -10.96 -10.78 21.91
CA LYS A 379 -10.60 -9.45 22.43
C LYS A 379 -10.21 -8.48 21.32
N THR A 380 -9.41 -8.95 20.36
CA THR A 380 -8.86 -8.14 19.26
C THR A 380 -9.97 -7.55 18.39
N TRP A 381 -10.96 -8.35 17.99
CA TRP A 381 -12.11 -7.86 17.23
C TRP A 381 -12.97 -6.91 18.07
N ILE A 382 -13.14 -7.14 19.36
CA ILE A 382 -13.91 -6.23 20.22
C ILE A 382 -13.19 -4.88 20.34
N ALA A 383 -11.87 -4.89 20.54
CA ALA A 383 -11.04 -3.71 20.82
C ALA A 383 -10.61 -2.90 19.59
N GLN A 384 -10.60 -3.47 18.38
CA GLN A 384 -10.18 -2.79 17.15
C GLN A 384 -11.37 -2.60 16.18
N PRO A 385 -11.98 -1.40 16.10
CA PRO A 385 -13.00 -1.10 15.10
C PRO A 385 -12.45 -1.17 13.68
N ASP A 386 -11.29 -0.59 13.44
CA ASP A 386 -10.69 -0.42 12.09
C ASP A 386 -10.28 -1.75 11.44
N LEU A 387 -10.02 -2.78 12.27
CA LEU A 387 -9.80 -4.15 11.81
C LEU A 387 -11.04 -4.72 11.11
N LYS A 388 -12.26 -4.29 11.47
CA LYS A 388 -13.52 -4.83 10.94
C LYS A 388 -13.78 -4.39 9.51
N SER A 389 -13.35 -3.19 9.13
CA SER A 389 -13.43 -2.67 7.76
C SER A 389 -12.52 -3.41 6.77
N ALA A 390 -11.61 -4.26 7.24
CA ALA A 390 -10.83 -5.17 6.39
C ALA A 390 -11.55 -6.50 6.09
N PHE A 391 -12.73 -6.73 6.67
CA PHE A 391 -13.53 -7.94 6.50
C PHE A 391 -14.95 -7.64 6.03
N GLU A 392 -15.53 -8.57 5.28
CA GLU A 392 -16.97 -8.66 5.07
C GLU A 392 -17.57 -9.83 5.86
N GLN A 393 -18.89 -9.79 6.11
CA GLN A 393 -19.63 -10.93 6.66
C GLN A 393 -20.29 -11.72 5.53
N LEU A 394 -19.96 -13.01 5.47
CA LEU A 394 -20.50 -13.94 4.48
C LEU A 394 -21.91 -14.44 4.86
N SER A 395 -22.61 -15.01 3.87
CA SER A 395 -24.01 -15.45 3.93
C SER A 395 -24.36 -16.46 5.04
N ASP A 396 -23.38 -17.20 5.56
CA ASP A 396 -23.53 -18.16 6.67
C ASP A 396 -23.11 -17.60 8.05
N GLY A 397 -22.68 -16.33 8.08
CA GLY A 397 -22.20 -15.64 9.28
C GLY A 397 -20.71 -15.83 9.59
N SER A 398 -19.95 -16.54 8.74
CA SER A 398 -18.48 -16.44 8.71
C SER A 398 -18.02 -15.08 8.16
N TYR A 399 -16.72 -14.82 8.19
CA TYR A 399 -16.14 -13.55 7.72
C TYR A 399 -14.94 -13.82 6.82
N ARG A 400 -14.83 -13.16 5.66
CA ARG A 400 -13.58 -13.16 4.86
C ARG A 400 -12.87 -11.81 4.94
N LEU A 401 -11.55 -11.81 4.77
CA LEU A 401 -10.86 -10.58 4.35
C LEU A 401 -11.35 -10.15 2.96
N LEU A 402 -11.36 -8.84 2.74
CA LEU A 402 -11.61 -8.24 1.42
C LEU A 402 -10.41 -8.47 0.49
N ASP A 403 -10.67 -8.65 -0.81
CA ASP A 403 -9.65 -9.08 -1.78
C ASP A 403 -8.59 -7.99 -2.08
N GLU A 404 -8.91 -6.72 -1.84
CA GLU A 404 -7.97 -5.59 -1.89
C GLU A 404 -6.99 -5.58 -0.70
N VAL A 405 -7.41 -6.14 0.44
CA VAL A 405 -6.57 -6.29 1.64
C VAL A 405 -5.63 -7.48 1.50
N THR A 406 -6.05 -8.52 0.76
CA THR A 406 -5.24 -9.72 0.51
C THR A 406 -4.28 -9.53 -0.67
N GLY A 407 -4.67 -8.74 -1.68
CA GLY A 407 -4.00 -8.66 -2.97
C GLY A 407 -4.28 -9.88 -3.85
N ALA A 408 -5.46 -10.50 -3.71
CA ALA A 408 -5.85 -11.68 -4.48
C ALA A 408 -6.13 -11.34 -5.94
N THR A 409 -5.43 -12.01 -6.87
CA THR A 409 -5.57 -11.80 -8.32
C THR A 409 -5.61 -13.09 -9.14
N TYR A 410 -5.52 -14.26 -8.49
CA TYR A 410 -5.52 -15.55 -9.20
C TYR A 410 -6.95 -16.09 -9.28
N PHE A 411 -7.53 -16.15 -10.48
CA PHE A 411 -8.91 -16.61 -10.67
C PHE A 411 -9.11 -18.08 -10.29
N VAL A 412 -10.28 -18.39 -9.71
CA VAL A 412 -10.61 -19.76 -9.28
C VAL A 412 -10.88 -20.72 -10.45
N SER A 413 -11.22 -20.20 -11.63
CA SER A 413 -11.31 -20.96 -12.87
C SER A 413 -11.19 -20.06 -14.11
N GLU A 414 -11.03 -20.65 -15.28
CA GLU A 414 -11.03 -19.93 -16.57
C GLU A 414 -12.41 -19.32 -16.90
N GLU A 415 -13.49 -19.96 -16.45
CA GLU A 415 -14.85 -19.44 -16.59
C GLU A 415 -15.06 -18.20 -15.72
N ALA A 416 -14.62 -18.24 -14.45
CA ALA A 416 -14.66 -17.06 -13.57
C ALA A 416 -13.80 -15.90 -14.11
N ARG A 417 -12.64 -16.22 -14.68
CA ARG A 417 -11.78 -15.26 -15.38
C ARG A 417 -12.48 -14.63 -16.59
N GLN A 418 -13.16 -15.43 -17.41
CA GLN A 418 -13.88 -14.93 -18.58
C GLN A 418 -15.10 -14.09 -18.17
N GLU A 419 -15.88 -14.51 -17.16
CA GLU A 419 -17.02 -13.73 -16.66
C GLU A 419 -16.59 -12.39 -16.06
N PHE A 420 -15.48 -12.34 -15.33
CA PHE A 420 -14.87 -11.09 -14.87
C PHE A 420 -14.55 -10.16 -16.05
N TYR A 421 -13.83 -10.64 -17.06
CA TYR A 421 -13.46 -9.82 -18.23
C TYR A 421 -14.67 -9.42 -19.08
N ASP A 422 -15.67 -10.29 -19.26
CA ASP A 422 -16.91 -9.98 -19.98
C ASP A 422 -17.68 -8.84 -19.29
N VAL A 423 -17.69 -8.78 -17.94
CA VAL A 423 -18.28 -7.66 -17.17
C VAL A 423 -17.49 -6.37 -17.33
N LEU A 424 -16.16 -6.43 -17.47
CA LEU A 424 -15.32 -5.26 -17.79
C LEU A 424 -15.41 -4.85 -19.28
N GLY A 425 -16.02 -5.68 -20.14
CA GLY A 425 -16.00 -5.51 -21.60
C GLY A 425 -14.66 -5.85 -22.26
N ILE A 426 -13.72 -6.44 -21.50
CA ILE A 426 -12.36 -6.76 -21.92
C ILE A 426 -12.37 -8.03 -22.76
N LYS A 427 -11.67 -8.00 -23.89
CA LYS A 427 -11.64 -9.12 -24.83
C LYS A 427 -10.24 -9.70 -24.97
N LEU A 428 -9.99 -10.75 -24.20
CA LEU A 428 -8.73 -11.50 -24.23
C LEU A 428 -8.36 -11.96 -25.65
N GLY A 429 -7.06 -11.88 -25.97
CA GLY A 429 -6.49 -12.44 -27.20
C GLY A 429 -6.84 -11.70 -28.50
N ASP A 430 -7.25 -10.43 -28.45
CA ASP A 430 -7.49 -9.62 -29.65
C ASP A 430 -6.42 -8.56 -29.95
N ASN A 431 -5.39 -8.49 -29.11
CA ASN A 431 -4.26 -7.57 -29.17
C ASN A 431 -4.69 -6.08 -29.18
N LYS A 432 -5.72 -5.73 -28.41
CA LYS A 432 -6.12 -4.35 -28.08
C LYS A 432 -6.24 -4.12 -26.57
N PRO A 433 -5.16 -3.76 -25.87
CA PRO A 433 -5.21 -3.47 -24.45
C PRO A 433 -6.27 -2.40 -24.11
N GLN A 434 -7.03 -2.66 -23.05
CA GLN A 434 -8.02 -1.75 -22.50
C GLN A 434 -7.47 -1.04 -21.26
N ILE A 435 -7.64 0.28 -21.16
CA ILE A 435 -7.39 1.04 -19.94
C ILE A 435 -8.71 1.62 -19.39
N ASP A 436 -9.11 1.16 -18.21
CA ASP A 436 -10.18 1.76 -17.42
C ASP A 436 -9.56 2.62 -16.31
N PHE A 437 -9.85 3.92 -16.32
CA PHE A 437 -9.30 4.88 -15.36
C PHE A 437 -10.45 5.57 -14.61
N PHE A 438 -10.57 5.23 -13.33
CA PHE A 438 -11.58 5.75 -12.41
C PHE A 438 -11.12 7.07 -11.80
N VAL A 439 -11.81 8.13 -12.19
CA VAL A 439 -11.53 9.52 -11.83
C VAL A 439 -12.70 10.16 -11.09
N MET A 440 -12.52 11.39 -10.63
CA MET A 440 -13.59 12.28 -10.18
C MET A 440 -13.22 13.67 -10.68
N SER A 441 -14.16 14.37 -11.32
CA SER A 441 -13.89 15.55 -12.19
C SER A 441 -13.07 16.68 -11.53
N TYR A 442 -13.03 16.74 -10.19
CA TYR A 442 -12.31 17.77 -9.44
C TYR A 442 -11.37 17.22 -8.36
N CYS A 443 -11.02 15.93 -8.42
CA CYS A 443 -9.93 15.38 -7.63
C CYS A 443 -8.58 15.71 -8.30
N PRO A 444 -7.67 16.50 -7.70
CA PRO A 444 -6.42 16.91 -8.36
C PRO A 444 -5.55 15.74 -8.86
N TYR A 445 -5.62 14.57 -8.22
CA TYR A 445 -4.94 13.36 -8.67
C TYR A 445 -5.65 12.66 -9.84
N GLY A 446 -6.98 12.78 -9.93
CA GLY A 446 -7.80 12.30 -11.05
C GLY A 446 -7.48 13.09 -12.31
N ASN A 447 -7.59 14.40 -12.24
CA ASN A 447 -7.24 15.34 -13.32
C ASN A 447 -5.78 15.12 -13.80
N GLN A 448 -4.84 14.85 -12.87
CA GLN A 448 -3.46 14.45 -13.19
C GLN A 448 -3.35 13.14 -13.99
N MET A 449 -4.26 12.19 -13.78
CA MET A 449 -4.34 10.95 -14.59
C MET A 449 -4.90 11.25 -15.98
N GLU A 450 -5.90 12.11 -16.11
CA GLU A 450 -6.49 12.49 -17.40
C GLU A 450 -5.45 13.17 -18.31
N GLU A 451 -4.70 14.13 -17.74
CA GLU A 451 -3.52 14.76 -18.37
C GLU A 451 -2.43 13.74 -18.74
N ALA A 452 -2.29 12.66 -17.96
CA ALA A 452 -1.32 11.60 -18.24
C ALA A 452 -1.81 10.59 -19.28
N VAL A 453 -3.11 10.33 -19.40
CA VAL A 453 -3.65 9.39 -20.39
C VAL A 453 -3.78 10.04 -21.77
N GLU A 454 -4.07 11.34 -21.87
CA GLU A 454 -4.30 12.02 -23.17
C GLU A 454 -3.15 11.84 -24.19
N PRO A 455 -1.86 12.03 -23.83
CA PRO A 455 -0.77 11.86 -24.81
C PRO A 455 -0.58 10.39 -25.25
N ALA A 456 -0.92 9.43 -24.38
CA ALA A 456 -0.94 8.01 -24.71
C ALA A 456 -2.14 7.66 -25.59
N TYR A 457 -3.30 8.29 -25.34
CA TYR A 457 -4.51 8.18 -26.16
C TYR A 457 -4.28 8.69 -27.59
N GLN A 458 -3.73 9.90 -27.78
CA GLN A 458 -3.48 10.43 -29.13
C GLN A 458 -2.53 9.54 -29.95
N LEU A 459 -1.62 8.83 -29.29
CA LEU A 459 -0.67 7.90 -29.91
C LEU A 459 -1.26 6.49 -30.16
N LEU A 460 -2.21 6.02 -29.36
CA LEU A 460 -2.67 4.62 -29.35
C LEU A 460 -4.17 4.42 -29.57
N LYS A 461 -4.99 5.45 -29.80
CA LYS A 461 -6.47 5.34 -29.92
C LYS A 461 -7.00 4.43 -31.04
N ASP A 462 -6.22 4.16 -32.08
CA ASP A 462 -6.55 3.16 -33.11
C ASP A 462 -6.18 1.73 -32.71
N LYS A 463 -5.47 1.54 -31.59
CA LYS A 463 -4.82 0.29 -31.16
C LYS A 463 -5.33 -0.23 -29.82
N ALA A 464 -5.58 0.65 -28.86
CA ALA A 464 -6.01 0.35 -27.49
C ALA A 464 -7.42 0.91 -27.23
N ILE A 465 -8.11 0.36 -26.23
CA ILE A 465 -9.43 0.82 -25.76
C ILE A 465 -9.20 1.72 -24.55
N PHE A 466 -9.90 2.85 -24.48
CA PHE A 466 -9.75 3.85 -23.42
C PHE A 466 -11.12 4.16 -22.81
N ASN A 467 -11.26 3.95 -21.51
CA ASN A 467 -12.51 4.07 -20.78
C ASN A 467 -12.33 5.00 -19.56
N PRO A 468 -12.74 6.29 -19.65
CA PRO A 468 -12.92 7.11 -18.46
C PRO A 468 -14.09 6.56 -17.63
N ARG A 469 -13.87 6.39 -16.33
CA ARG A 469 -14.82 5.89 -15.34
C ARG A 469 -14.92 6.85 -14.16
N TYR A 470 -16.01 6.82 -13.40
CA TYR A 470 -16.15 7.69 -12.22
C TYR A 470 -16.21 6.92 -10.91
N VAL A 471 -15.54 7.43 -9.87
CA VAL A 471 -15.61 6.86 -8.51
C VAL A 471 -16.91 7.32 -7.85
N ILE A 472 -17.80 6.37 -7.51
CA ILE A 472 -19.15 6.66 -7.02
C ILE A 472 -19.43 5.93 -5.69
N TYR A 473 -19.60 6.72 -4.64
CA TYR A 473 -19.75 6.26 -3.26
C TYR A 473 -21.21 6.04 -2.86
N SER A 474 -21.43 5.12 -1.91
CA SER A 474 -22.69 4.99 -1.16
C SER A 474 -22.66 5.85 0.11
N ASN A 475 -23.75 6.56 0.40
CA ASN A 475 -24.02 7.28 1.65
C ASN A 475 -22.94 8.32 2.07
N TYR A 476 -22.14 8.81 1.12
CA TYR A 476 -21.12 9.84 1.37
C TYR A 476 -21.78 11.12 1.89
N GLY A 477 -21.13 11.84 2.81
CA GLY A 477 -21.72 13.01 3.47
C GLY A 477 -23.01 12.72 4.26
N GLY A 478 -23.33 11.45 4.54
CA GLY A 478 -24.61 11.03 5.12
C GLY A 478 -25.75 10.86 4.11
N GLY A 479 -25.45 10.68 2.82
CA GLY A 479 -26.43 10.42 1.77
C GLY A 479 -27.24 11.64 1.32
N GLY A 480 -26.85 12.84 1.75
CA GLY A 480 -27.57 14.08 1.50
C GLY A 480 -27.50 14.59 0.06
N PRO A 481 -28.45 15.45 -0.36
CA PRO A 481 -28.51 15.99 -1.73
C PRO A 481 -27.32 16.90 -2.09
N ASP A 482 -26.56 17.37 -1.09
CA ASP A 482 -25.33 18.15 -1.29
C ASP A 482 -24.17 17.31 -1.87
N TYR A 483 -24.28 15.97 -1.82
CA TYR A 483 -23.27 15.02 -2.34
C TYR A 483 -23.85 13.95 -3.28
N CYS A 484 -25.14 13.64 -3.19
CA CYS A 484 -25.71 12.39 -3.70
C CYS A 484 -27.01 12.55 -4.49
N ILE A 485 -27.21 11.64 -5.45
CA ILE A 485 -28.50 11.34 -6.08
C ILE A 485 -28.99 9.94 -5.65
N SER A 486 -30.13 9.50 -6.21
CA SER A 486 -30.69 8.15 -6.01
C SER A 486 -30.77 7.70 -4.53
N ASN A 487 -31.38 8.55 -3.70
CA ASN A 487 -31.58 8.33 -2.25
C ASN A 487 -30.29 8.07 -1.45
N GLY A 488 -29.15 8.63 -1.89
CA GLY A 488 -27.86 8.47 -1.21
C GLY A 488 -27.01 7.31 -1.74
N ASN A 489 -27.46 6.56 -2.74
CA ASN A 489 -26.70 5.41 -3.28
C ASN A 489 -25.61 5.79 -4.30
N LEU A 490 -25.66 7.01 -4.83
CA LEU A 490 -24.74 7.49 -5.87
C LEU A 490 -24.24 8.88 -5.46
N CYS A 491 -23.00 8.97 -4.98
CA CYS A 491 -22.38 10.18 -4.44
C CYS A 491 -20.97 10.42 -5.00
N SER A 492 -20.50 11.67 -5.04
CA SER A 492 -19.09 12.01 -5.30
C SER A 492 -18.53 12.92 -4.19
N MET A 493 -17.21 12.87 -3.94
CA MET A 493 -16.67 13.35 -2.65
C MET A 493 -16.59 14.88 -2.54
N HIS A 494 -16.40 15.61 -3.64
CA HIS A 494 -16.41 17.07 -3.66
C HIS A 494 -17.82 17.66 -3.86
N GLY A 495 -18.86 16.82 -3.75
CA GLY A 495 -20.26 17.23 -3.70
C GLY A 495 -21.03 17.03 -5.01
N ILE A 496 -22.30 17.44 -4.99
CA ILE A 496 -23.27 17.25 -6.08
C ILE A 496 -22.83 17.90 -7.41
N GLN A 497 -22.04 18.97 -7.37
CA GLN A 497 -21.49 19.62 -8.56
C GLN A 497 -20.41 18.77 -9.25
N GLU A 498 -19.61 18.01 -8.51
CA GLU A 498 -18.67 17.02 -9.07
C GLU A 498 -19.44 15.83 -9.65
N LEU A 499 -20.44 15.31 -8.92
CA LEU A 499 -21.30 14.23 -9.43
C LEU A 499 -22.05 14.63 -10.71
N ASN A 500 -22.55 15.86 -10.77
CA ASN A 500 -23.15 16.45 -11.96
C ASN A 500 -22.14 16.58 -13.12
N GLN A 501 -20.87 16.81 -12.83
CA GLN A 501 -19.83 16.92 -13.85
C GLN A 501 -19.40 15.54 -14.38
N ASN A 502 -19.18 14.56 -13.50
CA ASN A 502 -18.95 13.15 -13.85
C ASN A 502 -20.03 12.65 -14.84
N VAL A 503 -21.30 13.00 -14.60
CA VAL A 503 -22.42 12.68 -15.51
C VAL A 503 -22.30 13.39 -16.85
N ARG A 504 -21.99 14.70 -16.89
CA ARG A 504 -21.85 15.44 -18.17
C ARG A 504 -20.74 14.89 -19.03
N GLU A 505 -19.63 14.50 -18.41
CA GLU A 505 -18.49 13.89 -19.08
C GLU A 505 -18.83 12.49 -19.58
N ALA A 506 -19.45 11.64 -18.77
CA ALA A 506 -20.02 10.36 -19.22
C ALA A 506 -20.99 10.54 -20.42
N CYS A 507 -21.83 11.59 -20.39
CA CYS A 507 -22.72 11.95 -21.49
C CYS A 507 -21.96 12.39 -22.76
N VAL A 508 -20.89 13.20 -22.64
CA VAL A 508 -20.04 13.58 -23.79
C VAL A 508 -19.37 12.35 -24.39
N ASN A 509 -18.80 11.45 -23.57
CA ASN A 509 -18.20 10.21 -24.06
C ASN A 509 -19.23 9.34 -24.80
N LYS A 510 -20.37 9.02 -24.17
CA LYS A 510 -21.46 8.19 -24.73
C LYS A 510 -22.02 8.73 -26.04
N TYR A 511 -22.09 10.06 -26.19
CA TYR A 511 -22.83 10.70 -27.30
C TYR A 511 -22.01 11.49 -28.31
N MET A 512 -20.72 11.72 -28.05
CA MET A 512 -19.81 12.49 -28.92
C MET A 512 -18.46 11.79 -29.13
N GLY A 513 -18.16 10.74 -28.36
CA GLY A 513 -16.94 9.95 -28.45
C GLY A 513 -15.78 10.51 -27.62
N ILE A 514 -14.80 9.66 -27.33
CA ILE A 514 -13.75 9.97 -26.36
C ILE A 514 -12.79 11.09 -26.79
N ASP A 515 -12.60 11.36 -28.10
CA ASP A 515 -11.90 12.58 -28.56
C ASP A 515 -12.53 13.85 -27.95
N LYS A 516 -13.88 13.90 -27.90
CA LYS A 516 -14.63 15.02 -27.32
C LYS A 516 -14.73 14.95 -25.80
N TRP A 517 -14.57 13.77 -25.21
CA TRP A 517 -14.42 13.62 -23.76
C TRP A 517 -13.12 14.26 -23.28
N PHE A 518 -11.97 13.95 -23.89
CA PHE A 518 -10.68 14.56 -23.54
C PHE A 518 -10.69 16.09 -23.74
N GLU A 519 -11.24 16.58 -24.87
CA GLU A 519 -11.42 18.03 -25.07
C GLU A 519 -12.26 18.70 -23.97
N PHE A 520 -13.28 18.01 -23.45
CA PHE A 520 -14.19 18.56 -22.45
C PHE A 520 -13.61 18.49 -21.03
N ALA A 521 -13.16 17.31 -20.58
CA ALA A 521 -12.61 17.12 -19.23
C ALA A 521 -11.41 18.06 -18.99
N LEU A 522 -10.42 18.07 -19.89
CA LEU A 522 -9.24 18.93 -19.74
C LEU A 522 -9.57 20.43 -19.76
N ALA A 523 -10.59 20.86 -20.51
CA ALA A 523 -11.04 22.26 -20.48
C ALA A 523 -11.84 22.59 -19.21
N MET A 524 -12.59 21.63 -18.65
CA MET A 524 -13.29 21.78 -17.38
C MET A 524 -12.32 21.82 -16.18
N ASN A 525 -11.17 21.15 -16.30
CA ASN A 525 -10.08 21.16 -15.33
C ASN A 525 -9.32 22.51 -15.29
N ASP A 526 -9.22 23.21 -16.43
CA ASP A 526 -8.59 24.54 -16.54
C ASP A 526 -9.58 25.69 -16.21
N GLU A 527 -10.82 25.61 -16.68
CA GLU A 527 -11.78 26.73 -16.64
C GLU A 527 -12.76 26.70 -15.45
N CYS A 528 -12.94 25.57 -14.78
CA CYS A 528 -13.98 25.36 -13.76
C CYS A 528 -13.46 24.69 -12.47
N ASN A 529 -14.34 24.50 -11.48
CA ASN A 529 -14.03 23.84 -10.21
C ASN A 529 -15.30 23.25 -9.55
N TYR A 530 -15.11 22.40 -8.54
CA TYR A 530 -16.22 21.77 -7.81
C TYR A 530 -17.19 22.76 -7.14
N GLN A 531 -16.78 24.00 -6.89
CA GLN A 531 -17.67 25.04 -6.35
C GLN A 531 -18.54 25.74 -7.41
N ASN A 532 -18.20 25.65 -8.71
CA ASN A 532 -18.89 26.40 -9.77
C ASN A 532 -19.35 25.58 -10.99
N ALA A 533 -19.01 24.29 -11.08
CA ALA A 533 -19.19 23.43 -12.25
C ALA A 533 -20.56 23.58 -12.93
N ASP A 534 -21.66 23.54 -12.15
CA ASP A 534 -23.04 23.62 -12.66
C ASP A 534 -23.36 24.94 -13.35
N THR A 535 -22.64 26.02 -13.01
CA THR A 535 -22.76 27.34 -13.65
C THR A 535 -21.70 27.60 -14.74
N CYS A 536 -20.64 26.80 -14.76
CA CYS A 536 -19.45 27.01 -15.57
C CYS A 536 -19.49 26.20 -16.89
N TRP A 537 -19.91 24.93 -16.81
CA TRP A 537 -19.76 23.94 -17.89
C TRP A 537 -20.36 24.35 -19.24
N GLU A 538 -21.49 25.05 -19.25
CA GLU A 538 -22.22 25.36 -20.48
C GLU A 538 -21.46 26.39 -21.36
N ALA A 539 -20.61 27.22 -20.75
CA ALA A 539 -19.74 28.14 -21.48
C ALA A 539 -18.57 27.39 -22.15
N VAL A 540 -17.93 26.46 -21.41
CA VAL A 540 -16.83 25.61 -21.89
C VAL A 540 -17.31 24.70 -23.03
N ALA A 541 -18.45 24.02 -22.83
CA ALA A 541 -19.04 23.16 -23.86
C ALA A 541 -19.36 23.93 -25.16
N LYS A 542 -19.86 25.17 -25.07
CA LYS A 542 -20.09 26.03 -26.26
C LYS A 542 -18.81 26.52 -26.92
N LYS A 543 -17.76 26.83 -26.13
CA LYS A 543 -16.43 27.21 -26.62
C LYS A 543 -15.79 26.08 -27.44
N LEU A 544 -16.00 24.83 -27.02
CA LEU A 544 -15.57 23.61 -27.72
C LEU A 544 -16.50 23.18 -28.88
N GLY A 545 -17.69 23.79 -29.00
CA GLY A 545 -18.67 23.44 -30.04
C GLY A 545 -19.45 22.15 -29.77
N LEU A 546 -19.57 21.73 -28.51
CA LEU A 546 -20.32 20.54 -28.09
C LEU A 546 -21.84 20.81 -28.08
N ASP A 547 -22.63 19.76 -28.27
CA ASP A 547 -24.09 19.82 -28.23
C ASP A 547 -24.60 19.88 -26.77
N THR A 548 -24.75 21.10 -26.26
CA THR A 548 -25.18 21.35 -24.86
C THR A 548 -26.58 20.84 -24.55
N ASP A 549 -27.46 20.74 -25.55
CA ASP A 549 -28.83 20.30 -25.33
C ASP A 549 -28.90 18.77 -25.23
N LYS A 550 -28.04 18.06 -25.98
CA LYS A 550 -27.81 16.63 -25.83
C LYS A 550 -27.15 16.28 -24.49
N ILE A 551 -26.19 17.09 -24.02
CA ILE A 551 -25.58 16.92 -22.68
C ILE A 551 -26.64 17.09 -21.58
N LYS A 552 -27.44 18.17 -21.63
CA LYS A 552 -28.54 18.42 -20.66
C LYS A 552 -29.54 17.26 -20.65
N LYS A 553 -29.99 16.80 -21.83
CA LYS A 553 -30.96 15.71 -21.94
C LYS A 553 -30.42 14.42 -21.34
N CYS A 554 -29.16 14.07 -21.61
CA CYS A 554 -28.53 12.90 -21.01
C CYS A 554 -28.35 13.05 -19.49
N GLN A 555 -28.00 14.23 -18.98
CA GLN A 555 -27.94 14.49 -17.54
C GLN A 555 -29.33 14.38 -16.87
N GLU A 556 -30.42 14.75 -17.56
CA GLU A 556 -31.79 14.64 -17.04
C GLU A 556 -32.35 13.20 -17.10
N GLU A 557 -32.12 12.48 -18.21
CA GLU A 557 -32.73 11.16 -18.45
C GLU A 557 -31.86 9.96 -18.01
N GLU A 558 -30.52 10.09 -17.97
CA GLU A 558 -29.60 8.93 -17.93
C GLU A 558 -28.62 8.93 -16.74
N ALA A 559 -28.54 10.01 -15.96
CA ALA A 559 -27.56 10.17 -14.87
C ALA A 559 -27.49 8.98 -13.89
N VAL A 560 -28.65 8.47 -13.48
CA VAL A 560 -28.74 7.34 -12.54
C VAL A 560 -28.24 6.04 -13.17
N GLU A 561 -28.50 5.80 -14.46
CA GLU A 561 -28.02 4.62 -15.18
C GLU A 561 -26.49 4.65 -15.30
N LEU A 562 -25.94 5.76 -15.81
CA LEU A 562 -24.51 5.96 -16.02
C LEU A 562 -23.70 5.77 -14.74
N MET A 563 -24.09 6.45 -13.66
CA MET A 563 -23.38 6.37 -12.38
C MET A 563 -23.63 5.03 -11.66
N THR A 564 -24.72 4.30 -11.96
CA THR A 564 -24.90 2.93 -11.44
C THR A 564 -23.99 1.92 -12.14
N VAL A 565 -23.76 2.06 -13.44
CA VAL A 565 -22.82 1.20 -14.20
C VAL A 565 -21.40 1.37 -13.67
N ASP A 566 -20.89 2.60 -13.61
CA ASP A 566 -19.54 2.85 -13.13
C ASP A 566 -19.40 2.56 -11.62
N LYS A 567 -20.46 2.75 -10.82
CA LYS A 567 -20.47 2.26 -9.44
C LYS A 567 -20.32 0.75 -9.36
N ALA A 568 -21.13 -0.03 -10.09
CA ALA A 568 -21.07 -1.48 -10.05
C ALA A 568 -19.70 -2.01 -10.53
N LEU A 569 -19.10 -1.33 -11.51
CA LEU A 569 -17.75 -1.63 -11.99
C LEU A 569 -16.69 -1.32 -10.92
N GLY A 570 -16.79 -0.17 -10.26
CA GLY A 570 -15.89 0.23 -9.18
C GLY A 570 -16.00 -0.66 -7.95
N ASP A 571 -17.22 -1.01 -7.53
CA ASP A 571 -17.50 -1.94 -6.43
C ASP A 571 -16.94 -3.35 -6.71
N LYS A 572 -16.98 -3.82 -7.97
CA LYS A 572 -16.37 -5.11 -8.39
C LYS A 572 -14.83 -5.06 -8.47
N LEU A 573 -14.24 -3.87 -8.58
CA LEU A 573 -12.80 -3.64 -8.75
C LEU A 573 -12.11 -3.03 -7.51
N GLY A 574 -12.80 -2.95 -6.36
CA GLY A 574 -12.24 -2.39 -5.13
C GLY A 574 -11.94 -0.88 -5.18
N VAL A 575 -12.56 -0.16 -6.12
CA VAL A 575 -12.26 1.25 -6.40
C VAL A 575 -12.79 2.14 -5.28
N SER A 576 -11.87 2.59 -4.43
CA SER A 576 -12.16 3.41 -3.25
C SER A 576 -11.70 4.87 -3.36
N GLY A 577 -10.90 5.22 -4.37
CA GLY A 577 -10.35 6.57 -4.54
C GLY A 577 -9.94 6.90 -5.97
N SER A 578 -9.61 8.18 -6.20
CA SER A 578 -9.22 8.69 -7.52
C SER A 578 -7.74 9.12 -7.54
N PRO A 579 -6.98 8.76 -8.59
CA PRO A 579 -7.30 7.85 -9.67
C PRO A 579 -7.06 6.40 -9.23
N THR A 580 -7.97 5.50 -9.58
CA THR A 580 -7.66 4.06 -9.65
C THR A 580 -7.65 3.66 -11.12
N THR A 581 -6.72 2.83 -11.56
CA THR A 581 -6.54 2.52 -12.98
C THR A 581 -6.22 1.06 -13.18
N PHE A 582 -6.75 0.49 -14.26
CA PHE A 582 -6.55 -0.90 -14.66
C PHE A 582 -6.14 -0.96 -16.12
N ILE A 583 -5.26 -1.89 -16.47
CA ILE A 583 -4.88 -2.20 -17.85
C ILE A 583 -5.13 -3.69 -18.06
N ASP A 584 -6.01 -4.02 -19.00
CA ASP A 584 -6.58 -5.36 -19.20
C ASP A 584 -7.06 -6.00 -17.88
N GLY A 585 -7.69 -5.19 -17.02
CA GLY A 585 -8.23 -5.60 -15.72
C GLY A 585 -7.20 -5.72 -14.59
N GLU A 586 -5.89 -5.72 -14.89
CA GLU A 586 -4.83 -5.72 -13.88
C GLU A 586 -4.58 -4.30 -13.32
N SER A 587 -4.39 -4.17 -12.01
CA SER A 587 -4.26 -2.87 -11.35
C SER A 587 -2.94 -2.15 -11.68
N TYR A 588 -3.04 -0.89 -12.15
CA TYR A 588 -1.92 -0.07 -12.56
C TYR A 588 -1.35 0.77 -11.40
N GLY A 589 -0.28 0.27 -10.78
CA GLY A 589 0.52 1.00 -9.77
C GLY A 589 1.64 1.89 -10.32
N GLY A 590 1.58 2.30 -11.60
CA GLY A 590 2.67 3.04 -12.26
C GLY A 590 2.63 4.56 -12.10
N GLY A 591 3.57 5.25 -12.75
CA GLY A 591 3.69 6.70 -12.68
C GLY A 591 2.67 7.44 -13.56
N ARG A 592 2.07 8.51 -13.05
CA ARG A 592 1.06 9.32 -13.77
C ARG A 592 1.68 10.26 -14.80
N THR A 593 2.19 9.70 -15.90
CA THR A 593 2.76 10.44 -17.04
C THR A 593 2.45 9.72 -18.35
N GLY A 594 2.34 10.46 -19.46
CA GLY A 594 2.06 9.89 -20.79
C GLY A 594 3.01 8.76 -21.19
N GLU A 595 4.32 8.94 -20.96
CA GLU A 595 5.30 7.89 -21.25
C GLU A 595 5.07 6.61 -20.43
N ALA A 596 4.73 6.73 -19.14
CA ALA A 596 4.51 5.58 -18.26
C ALA A 596 3.16 4.88 -18.48
N ILE A 597 2.10 5.61 -18.85
CA ILE A 597 0.82 5.03 -19.29
C ILE A 597 1.00 4.30 -20.62
N LYS A 598 1.65 4.95 -21.60
CA LYS A 598 1.99 4.35 -22.89
C LYS A 598 2.88 3.12 -22.73
N GLN A 599 3.91 3.15 -21.87
CA GLN A 599 4.76 1.98 -21.62
C GLN A 599 3.96 0.78 -21.09
N ALA A 600 2.98 1.00 -20.21
CA ALA A 600 2.17 -0.08 -19.65
C ALA A 600 1.15 -0.64 -20.65
N LEU A 601 0.45 0.21 -21.40
CA LEU A 601 -0.35 -0.22 -22.57
C LEU A 601 0.51 -1.01 -23.56
N CYS A 602 1.73 -0.55 -23.84
CA CYS A 602 2.69 -1.24 -24.69
C CYS A 602 3.18 -2.57 -24.11
N ALA A 603 3.16 -2.79 -22.79
CA ALA A 603 3.51 -4.08 -22.19
C ALA A 603 2.38 -5.12 -22.35
N ALA A 604 1.13 -4.68 -22.47
CA ALA A 604 -0.04 -5.54 -22.59
C ALA A 604 -0.32 -6.06 -24.02
N PHE A 605 0.20 -5.43 -25.07
CA PHE A 605 0.09 -5.96 -26.44
C PHE A 605 0.91 -7.26 -26.60
N GLU A 606 0.25 -8.36 -27.00
CA GLU A 606 0.90 -9.59 -27.50
C GLU A 606 1.89 -9.29 -28.65
N THR A 607 1.56 -8.32 -29.49
CA THR A 607 2.39 -7.81 -30.59
C THR A 607 2.30 -6.29 -30.62
N GLN A 608 3.36 -5.64 -30.10
CA GLN A 608 3.45 -4.20 -29.96
C GLN A 608 3.31 -3.46 -31.31
N PRO A 609 2.47 -2.41 -31.40
CA PRO A 609 2.45 -1.52 -32.56
C PRO A 609 3.74 -0.69 -32.64
N SER A 610 4.09 -0.22 -33.83
CA SER A 610 5.25 0.66 -34.08
C SER A 610 5.28 1.91 -33.19
N GLU A 611 4.09 2.40 -32.88
CA GLU A 611 3.76 3.54 -32.04
C GLU A 611 4.40 3.43 -30.64
N CYS A 612 4.57 2.21 -30.11
CA CYS A 612 5.26 1.95 -28.84
C CYS A 612 6.75 2.33 -28.81
N SER A 613 7.39 2.45 -29.98
CA SER A 613 8.78 2.93 -30.08
C SER A 613 8.91 4.46 -29.95
N THR A 614 7.79 5.19 -29.96
CA THR A 614 7.75 6.64 -29.70
C THR A 614 7.96 6.90 -28.22
N THR A 615 8.90 7.76 -27.86
CA THR A 615 8.97 8.35 -26.51
C THR A 615 8.04 9.55 -26.47
N LEU A 616 7.13 9.59 -25.50
CA LEU A 616 6.33 10.78 -25.19
C LEU A 616 7.15 11.70 -24.28
N ASP A 617 7.05 13.01 -24.46
CA ASP A 617 7.79 13.96 -23.64
C ASP A 617 7.41 13.80 -22.17
N GLY A 618 8.42 13.61 -21.32
CA GLY A 618 8.26 13.38 -19.88
C GLY A 618 7.92 14.64 -19.10
N SER A 619 6.97 15.44 -19.58
CA SER A 619 6.40 16.54 -18.79
C SER A 619 5.71 15.95 -17.58
N ALA A 620 6.34 16.07 -16.42
CA ALA A 620 5.66 15.89 -15.16
C ALA A 620 4.50 16.89 -15.10
N THR A 621 3.28 16.37 -15.14
CA THR A 621 2.06 17.08 -14.77
C THR A 621 2.28 17.72 -13.39
N ALA A 622 1.67 18.89 -13.17
CA ALA A 622 1.95 19.67 -11.96
C ALA A 622 1.75 18.80 -10.70
N VAL A 623 2.65 18.91 -9.71
CA VAL A 623 2.58 18.09 -8.49
C VAL A 623 1.25 18.37 -7.79
N ALA A 624 0.31 17.45 -7.96
CA ALA A 624 -1.08 17.62 -7.53
C ALA A 624 -1.14 17.90 -6.04
N SER A 625 -1.55 19.12 -5.69
CA SER A 625 -1.58 19.62 -4.32
C SER A 625 -3.01 19.62 -3.80
N GLY A 626 -3.40 18.55 -3.12
CA GLY A 626 -4.73 18.39 -2.52
C GLY A 626 -4.89 17.05 -1.81
N SER A 627 -6.10 16.79 -1.32
CA SER A 627 -6.49 15.53 -0.71
C SER A 627 -7.68 14.95 -1.45
N CYS A 628 -7.50 13.73 -1.98
CA CYS A 628 -8.54 12.76 -2.27
C CYS A 628 -8.14 11.48 -1.51
#